data_AF-A0AAF0J4X4-F1
#
_entry.id   AF-A0AAF0J4X4-F1
#
_cell.length_a   1.000
_cell.length_b   1.000
_cell.length_c   1.000
_cell.angle_alpha   90.00
_cell.angle_beta   90.00
_cell.angle_gamma   90.00
#
_symmetry.space_group_name_H-M   'P 1'
#
loop_
_entity.id
_entity.type
_entity.pdbx_description
1 polymer ?
#
loop_
_entity_poly.entity_id
_entity_poly.type
_entity_poly.pdbx_seq_one_letter_code
_entity_poly.pdbx_strand_id
1 'polypeptide(L)'
;MLGYGAGAQRLCGSRCALRRFVSTLRHVPASDTAVREVPTPLLFVAAPRWTGGATAQERFAPLWTHVREQGFSSLFLDLDPDTKGCAPSDTLALMEEEMVRLLRHPPPEVGVPPFPPALTACGVACVIAEKYASSHPLSALQLIDPPLSMARAAMEFPHLLGAKALPEFRYEPFFPARVVWTAEALAERQAREVPWFEMHRIEAQREEDEGGDVDRYEWASLEHGADEMLRWLEDEVGLDDEAVMDEAETTTDTRAEPVRVPPGTLPDWFTQGAYEFARDHSKKRPITLDESDLRERFIRGRGPGGQAINKLSTNVELVHEPTGTRITCQATRSRAQNREIARRLLSQRLEWLIKQAWGPVRGGAHVPRALAPSVLQSQWDKARKRKQTKRKKQQRRAAAS
;
A
#
# COMPACT_ATOMS: atom_id res chain seq x y z
N MET A 1 54.16 9.51 -44.73
CA MET A 1 53.34 10.66 -45.15
C MET A 1 51.87 10.32 -44.94
N LEU A 2 51.20 11.11 -44.09
CA LEU A 2 49.80 11.56 -44.18
C LEU A 2 48.68 10.47 -44.20
N GLY A 3 47.64 10.51 -43.36
CA GLY A 3 47.14 11.64 -42.58
C GLY A 3 46.11 11.29 -41.51
N TYR A 4 45.90 12.32 -40.68
CA TYR A 4 45.04 12.46 -39.51
C TYR A 4 43.56 12.73 -39.87
N GLY A 5 42.64 12.40 -38.95
CA GLY A 5 41.77 13.41 -38.31
C GLY A 5 40.29 13.56 -38.72
N ALA A 6 39.41 13.30 -37.73
CA ALA A 6 38.22 14.08 -37.30
C ALA A 6 37.01 14.35 -38.24
N GLY A 7 35.80 14.21 -37.67
CA GLY A 7 34.58 14.84 -38.19
C GLY A 7 33.27 14.47 -37.50
N ALA A 8 32.90 15.26 -36.49
CA ALA A 8 31.61 15.27 -35.80
C ALA A 8 30.39 15.62 -36.69
N GLN A 9 29.22 15.12 -36.26
CA GLN A 9 27.85 15.66 -36.40
C GLN A 9 27.17 15.71 -37.79
N ARG A 10 25.94 15.16 -37.84
CA ARG A 10 24.78 15.92 -38.31
C ARG A 10 23.46 15.39 -37.73
N LEU A 11 22.84 16.26 -36.94
CA LEU A 11 21.45 16.23 -36.46
C LEU A 11 20.48 16.12 -37.65
N CYS A 12 19.50 15.22 -37.56
CA CYS A 12 18.23 15.37 -38.28
C CYS A 12 17.14 15.54 -37.23
N GLY A 13 16.78 16.81 -36.99
CA GLY A 13 15.69 17.18 -36.12
C GLY A 13 14.35 16.95 -36.80
N SER A 14 13.62 15.95 -36.34
CA SER A 14 12.17 15.91 -36.50
C SER A 14 11.57 16.66 -35.31
N ARG A 15 11.07 17.88 -35.56
CA ARG A 15 10.17 18.56 -34.62
C ARG A 15 8.89 17.77 -34.51
N CYS A 16 8.89 16.71 -33.70
CA CYS A 16 7.66 16.19 -33.12
C CYS A 16 7.14 17.29 -32.21
N ALA A 17 6.11 18.00 -32.66
CA ALA A 17 5.28 18.79 -31.76
C ALA A 17 4.70 17.80 -30.73
N LEU A 18 5.37 17.66 -29.58
CA LEU A 18 4.89 16.89 -28.45
C LEU A 18 3.47 17.38 -28.16
N ARG A 19 2.48 16.52 -28.45
CA ARG A 19 1.11 16.75 -27.99
C ARG A 19 1.22 17.05 -26.49
N ARG A 20 0.56 18.12 -26.04
CA ARG A 20 0.44 18.40 -24.61
C ARG A 20 -0.23 17.19 -23.97
N PHE A 21 0.49 16.41 -23.17
CA PHE A 21 -0.18 15.44 -22.32
C PHE A 21 -0.87 16.27 -21.24
N VAL A 22 -2.13 15.94 -20.98
CA VAL A 22 -2.86 16.50 -19.85
C VAL A 22 -2.80 15.42 -18.79
N SER A 23 -2.58 15.80 -17.53
CA SER A 23 -2.61 14.83 -16.46
C SER A 23 -3.95 14.08 -16.48
N THR A 24 -3.89 12.75 -16.48
CA THR A 24 -5.09 11.92 -16.50
C THR A 24 -5.08 10.91 -15.37
N LEU A 25 -6.28 10.63 -14.85
CA LEU A 25 -6.53 9.53 -13.94
C LEU A 25 -7.58 8.63 -14.59
N ARG A 26 -7.26 7.34 -14.73
CA ARG A 26 -8.14 6.33 -15.35
C ARG A 26 -8.31 5.15 -14.42
N HIS A 27 -9.51 4.56 -14.45
CA HIS A 27 -9.81 3.33 -13.72
C HIS A 27 -9.95 2.19 -14.71
N VAL A 28 -9.31 1.06 -14.42
CA VAL A 28 -9.49 -0.20 -15.11
C VAL A 28 -9.99 -1.23 -14.09
N PRO A 29 -11.21 -1.77 -14.28
CA PRO A 29 -11.77 -2.74 -13.35
C PRO A 29 -11.03 -4.07 -13.43
N ALA A 30 -11.19 -4.88 -12.38
CA ALA A 30 -10.75 -6.27 -12.34
C ALA A 30 -11.33 -7.10 -13.51
N SER A 31 -10.78 -8.28 -13.76
CA SER A 31 -11.34 -9.17 -14.79
C SER A 31 -12.70 -9.73 -14.35
N ASP A 32 -13.70 -9.72 -15.24
CA ASP A 32 -15.01 -10.36 -14.99
C ASP A 32 -14.89 -11.87 -14.72
N THR A 33 -13.76 -12.46 -15.15
CA THR A 33 -13.41 -13.87 -14.98
C THR A 33 -12.58 -14.14 -13.73
N ALA A 34 -12.20 -13.11 -12.96
CA ALA A 34 -11.41 -13.28 -11.75
C ALA A 34 -12.21 -14.05 -10.68
N VAL A 35 -11.52 -14.88 -9.90
CA VAL A 35 -12.14 -15.72 -8.85
C VAL A 35 -12.68 -14.87 -7.70
N ARG A 36 -12.06 -13.72 -7.46
CA ARG A 36 -12.41 -12.74 -6.43
C ARG A 36 -12.24 -11.33 -7.01
N GLU A 37 -12.75 -10.34 -6.28
CA GLU A 37 -12.49 -8.94 -6.56
C GLU A 37 -11.95 -8.29 -5.28
N VAL A 38 -10.83 -7.60 -5.41
CA VAL A 38 -10.16 -6.93 -4.30
C VAL A 38 -10.67 -5.49 -4.21
N PRO A 39 -11.17 -5.05 -3.04
CA PRO A 39 -11.82 -3.75 -2.92
C PRO A 39 -10.85 -2.56 -2.97
N THR A 40 -9.55 -2.80 -2.76
CA THR A 40 -8.54 -1.73 -2.78
C THR A 40 -7.87 -1.68 -4.16
N PRO A 41 -8.10 -0.63 -4.97
CA PRO A 41 -7.46 -0.50 -6.27
C PRO A 41 -5.96 -0.22 -6.13
N LEU A 42 -5.17 -0.78 -7.04
CA LEU A 42 -3.74 -0.52 -7.14
C LEU A 42 -3.48 0.75 -7.96
N LEU A 43 -2.73 1.70 -7.42
CA LEU A 43 -2.40 2.95 -8.10
C LEU A 43 -1.04 2.84 -8.78
N PHE A 44 -1.03 2.96 -10.10
CA PHE A 44 0.17 3.00 -10.92
C PHE A 44 0.42 4.43 -11.39
N VAL A 45 1.58 4.99 -11.03
CA VAL A 45 1.94 6.38 -11.34
C VAL A 45 3.02 6.43 -12.40
N ALA A 46 2.80 7.22 -13.44
CA ALA A 46 3.81 7.58 -14.43
C ALA A 46 3.82 9.10 -14.66
N ALA A 47 4.96 9.60 -15.13
CA ALA A 47 5.09 10.96 -15.62
C ALA A 47 5.64 10.89 -17.05
N PRO A 48 4.78 10.76 -18.09
CA PRO A 48 5.21 10.45 -19.45
C PRO A 48 6.34 11.35 -19.95
N ARG A 49 6.34 12.65 -19.63
CA ARG A 49 7.42 13.57 -20.01
C ARG A 49 8.74 13.33 -19.32
N TRP A 50 8.73 12.75 -18.12
CA TRP A 50 9.92 12.34 -17.39
C TRP A 50 10.39 10.95 -17.83
N THR A 51 9.48 10.13 -18.36
CA THR A 51 9.70 8.70 -18.62
C THR A 51 9.55 8.32 -20.09
N GLY A 52 10.01 9.17 -21.01
CA GLY A 52 10.12 8.82 -22.44
C GLY A 52 8.80 8.70 -23.23
N GLY A 53 7.70 9.22 -22.69
CA GLY A 53 6.40 9.34 -23.37
C GLY A 53 5.41 8.22 -23.08
N ALA A 54 5.83 7.13 -22.43
CA ALA A 54 4.96 6.02 -22.07
C ALA A 54 4.00 6.39 -20.92
N THR A 55 2.73 6.04 -21.08
CA THR A 55 1.70 6.13 -20.03
C THR A 55 1.92 5.07 -18.95
N ALA A 56 1.28 5.24 -17.79
CA ALA A 56 1.30 4.26 -16.70
C ALA A 56 0.77 2.90 -17.17
N GLN A 57 -0.29 2.89 -18.00
CA GLN A 57 -0.87 1.66 -18.51
C GLN A 57 0.09 0.89 -19.43
N GLU A 58 0.86 1.60 -20.28
CA GLU A 58 1.87 1.00 -21.15
C GLU A 58 3.09 0.52 -20.34
N ARG A 59 3.57 1.34 -19.41
CA ARG A 59 4.76 1.07 -18.60
C ARG A 59 4.58 -0.13 -17.68
N PHE A 60 3.41 -0.27 -17.08
CA PHE A 60 3.11 -1.34 -16.12
C PHE A 60 2.31 -2.48 -16.74
N ALA A 61 2.25 -2.59 -18.08
CA ALA A 61 1.45 -3.59 -18.79
C ALA A 61 1.58 -5.02 -18.24
N PRO A 62 2.81 -5.55 -17.98
CA PRO A 62 2.95 -6.90 -17.43
C PRO A 62 2.37 -7.05 -16.02
N LEU A 63 2.55 -6.04 -15.16
CA LEU A 63 2.08 -6.06 -13.78
C LEU A 63 0.55 -5.96 -13.70
N TRP A 64 -0.02 -4.93 -14.32
CA TRP A 64 -1.45 -4.65 -14.14
C TRP A 64 -2.33 -5.69 -14.83
N THR A 65 -1.88 -6.26 -15.96
CA THR A 65 -2.61 -7.33 -16.65
C THR A 65 -2.72 -8.55 -15.74
N HIS A 66 -1.62 -8.93 -15.07
CA HIS A 66 -1.58 -10.05 -14.17
C HIS A 66 -2.46 -9.83 -12.93
N VAL A 67 -2.30 -8.73 -12.20
CA VAL A 67 -3.11 -8.47 -10.98
C VAL A 67 -4.60 -8.31 -11.31
N ARG A 68 -4.94 -7.83 -12.51
CA ARG A 68 -6.33 -7.77 -13.00
C ARG A 68 -6.98 -9.14 -13.11
N GLU A 69 -6.24 -10.14 -13.61
CA GLU A 69 -6.71 -11.53 -13.67
C GLU A 69 -6.94 -12.13 -12.27
N GLN A 70 -6.19 -11.64 -11.28
CA GLN A 70 -6.27 -12.06 -9.88
C GLN A 70 -7.32 -11.30 -9.04
N GLY A 71 -8.04 -10.35 -9.66
CA GLY A 71 -9.16 -9.64 -9.04
C GLY A 71 -8.87 -8.21 -8.61
N PHE A 72 -7.69 -7.66 -8.87
CA PHE A 72 -7.39 -6.27 -8.51
C PHE A 72 -7.89 -5.31 -9.58
N SER A 73 -8.58 -4.26 -9.16
CA SER A 73 -8.78 -3.07 -9.98
C SER A 73 -7.52 -2.20 -9.96
N SER A 74 -7.33 -1.40 -11.01
CA SER A 74 -6.15 -0.55 -11.19
C SER A 74 -6.53 0.89 -11.51
N LEU A 75 -5.83 1.83 -10.88
CA LEU A 75 -5.87 3.25 -11.19
C LEU A 75 -4.57 3.63 -11.89
N PHE A 76 -4.67 4.26 -13.06
CA PHE A 76 -3.54 4.77 -13.82
C PHE A 76 -3.51 6.28 -13.72
N LEU A 77 -2.46 6.80 -13.10
CA LEU A 77 -2.21 8.23 -12.95
C LEU A 77 -1.03 8.64 -13.83
N ASP A 78 -1.35 9.34 -14.92
CA ASP A 78 -0.36 9.96 -15.80
C ASP A 78 -0.24 11.44 -15.44
N LEU A 79 0.90 11.85 -14.91
CA LEU A 79 1.16 13.22 -14.49
C LEU A 79 1.86 14.03 -15.59
N ASP A 80 1.22 15.13 -16.02
CA ASP A 80 1.82 16.16 -16.87
C ASP A 80 1.20 17.54 -16.56
N PRO A 81 1.50 18.13 -15.39
CA PRO A 81 1.03 19.46 -15.03
C PRO A 81 1.61 20.53 -15.96
N ASP A 82 0.92 21.66 -16.10
CA ASP A 82 1.44 22.79 -16.88
C ASP A 82 2.63 23.42 -16.17
N THR A 83 3.82 23.10 -16.66
CA THR A 83 5.11 23.57 -16.12
C THR A 83 5.62 24.84 -16.82
N LYS A 84 4.83 25.45 -17.71
CA LYS A 84 5.24 26.65 -18.45
C LYS A 84 5.61 27.80 -17.49
N GLY A 85 6.85 28.27 -17.59
CA GLY A 85 7.37 29.38 -16.79
C GLY A 85 7.73 29.01 -15.35
N CYS A 86 7.61 27.74 -14.96
CA CYS A 86 7.99 27.26 -13.65
C CYS A 86 9.48 26.90 -13.63
N ALA A 87 10.17 27.14 -12.50
CA ALA A 87 11.55 26.71 -12.34
C ALA A 87 11.61 25.17 -12.20
N PRO A 88 12.68 24.51 -12.68
CA PRO A 88 12.82 23.06 -12.51
C PRO A 88 12.71 22.59 -11.05
N SER A 89 13.14 23.42 -10.09
CA SER A 89 13.03 23.14 -8.65
C SER A 89 11.60 23.01 -8.13
N ASP A 90 10.65 23.62 -8.83
CA ASP A 90 9.26 23.72 -8.40
C ASP A 90 8.39 22.64 -9.08
N THR A 91 8.92 22.00 -10.13
CA THR A 91 8.25 20.93 -10.88
C THR A 91 7.76 19.81 -9.98
N LEU A 92 8.56 19.42 -8.99
CA LEU A 92 8.21 18.33 -8.08
C LEU A 92 7.01 18.69 -7.19
N ALA A 93 6.93 19.94 -6.73
CA ALA A 93 5.78 20.43 -5.96
C ALA A 93 4.51 20.47 -6.84
N LEU A 94 4.62 20.94 -8.08
CA LEU A 94 3.50 20.92 -9.02
C LEU A 94 3.02 19.49 -9.33
N MET A 95 3.92 18.52 -9.43
CA MET A 95 3.57 17.11 -9.62
C MET A 95 2.79 16.56 -8.42
N GLU A 96 3.23 16.88 -7.20
CA GLU A 96 2.50 16.51 -5.98
C GLU A 96 1.12 17.18 -5.92
N GLU A 97 1.03 18.49 -6.14
CA GLU A 97 -0.23 19.24 -6.15
C GLU A 97 -1.23 18.66 -7.16
N GLU A 98 -0.75 18.33 -8.37
CA GLU A 98 -1.57 17.76 -9.42
C GLU A 98 -2.04 16.34 -9.10
N MET A 99 -1.16 15.52 -8.51
CA MET A 99 -1.51 14.18 -8.00
C MET A 99 -2.57 14.26 -6.90
N VAL A 100 -2.41 15.18 -5.94
CA VAL A 100 -3.40 15.44 -4.88
C VAL A 100 -4.73 15.88 -5.48
N ARG A 101 -4.71 16.80 -6.45
CA ARG A 101 -5.91 17.29 -7.13
C ARG A 101 -6.67 16.13 -7.79
N LEU A 102 -5.97 15.27 -8.53
CA LEU A 102 -6.59 14.15 -9.24
C LEU A 102 -7.09 13.05 -8.31
N LEU A 103 -6.40 12.77 -7.20
CA LEU A 103 -6.84 11.74 -6.24
C LEU A 103 -7.98 12.22 -5.33
N ARG A 104 -8.01 13.51 -4.96
CA ARG A 104 -9.09 14.10 -4.13
C ARG A 104 -10.33 14.44 -4.95
N HIS A 105 -10.15 14.86 -6.19
CA HIS A 105 -11.22 15.25 -7.11
C HIS A 105 -11.09 14.52 -8.46
N PRO A 106 -11.24 13.19 -8.45
CA PRO A 106 -11.11 12.38 -9.65
C PRO A 106 -12.25 12.63 -10.64
N PRO A 107 -12.06 12.30 -11.93
CA PRO A 107 -13.13 12.30 -12.90
C PRO A 107 -14.34 11.47 -12.42
N PRO A 108 -15.58 11.83 -12.81
CA PRO A 108 -16.79 11.11 -12.38
C PRO A 108 -16.76 9.61 -12.69
N GLU A 109 -16.06 9.22 -13.74
CA GLU A 109 -15.89 7.83 -14.20
C GLU A 109 -15.00 6.99 -13.27
N VAL A 110 -14.12 7.62 -12.50
CA VAL A 110 -13.17 6.97 -11.59
C VAL A 110 -13.73 6.90 -10.17
N GLY A 111 -14.40 7.97 -9.72
CA GLY A 111 -14.89 8.09 -8.35
C GLY A 111 -13.77 8.31 -7.32
N VAL A 112 -14.11 8.87 -6.16
CA VAL A 112 -13.13 9.13 -5.09
C VAL A 112 -12.68 7.80 -4.48
N PRO A 113 -11.38 7.47 -4.49
CA PRO A 113 -10.91 6.26 -3.84
C PRO A 113 -11.18 6.37 -2.34
N PRO A 114 -11.91 5.42 -1.74
CA PRO A 114 -12.27 5.50 -0.33
C PRO A 114 -11.11 5.23 0.62
N PHE A 115 -9.97 4.70 0.15
CA PHE A 115 -8.82 4.35 0.99
C PHE A 115 -7.52 4.97 0.47
N PRO A 116 -6.52 5.16 1.33
CA PRO A 116 -5.16 5.46 0.90
C PRO A 116 -4.72 4.44 -0.18
N PRO A 117 -4.20 4.88 -1.34
CA PRO A 117 -3.86 3.96 -2.41
C PRO A 117 -2.64 3.10 -2.07
N ALA A 118 -2.59 1.88 -2.63
CA ALA A 118 -1.36 1.11 -2.72
C ALA A 118 -0.64 1.53 -4.01
N LEU A 119 0.46 2.28 -3.87
CA LEU A 119 1.09 3.01 -4.95
C LEU A 119 2.31 2.27 -5.50
N THR A 120 2.37 2.15 -6.83
CA THR A 120 3.55 1.68 -7.56
C THR A 120 4.04 2.75 -8.53
N ALA A 121 5.34 3.06 -8.48
CA ALA A 121 6.01 3.97 -9.40
C ALA A 121 7.30 3.35 -9.95
N CYS A 122 7.80 3.88 -11.07
CA CYS A 122 8.98 3.37 -11.75
C CYS A 122 9.95 4.47 -12.19
N GLY A 123 11.25 4.22 -12.08
CA GLY A 123 12.30 5.12 -12.54
C GLY A 123 12.27 6.46 -11.80
N VAL A 124 12.56 7.56 -12.52
CA VAL A 124 12.55 8.92 -11.94
C VAL A 124 11.19 9.35 -11.40
N ALA A 125 10.08 8.75 -11.85
CA ALA A 125 8.76 9.03 -11.29
C ALA A 125 8.61 8.56 -9.83
N CYS A 126 9.50 7.68 -9.34
CA CYS A 126 9.56 7.31 -7.93
C CYS A 126 9.77 8.53 -7.01
N VAL A 127 10.49 9.56 -7.47
CA VAL A 127 10.69 10.81 -6.70
C VAL A 127 9.35 11.52 -6.47
N ILE A 128 8.44 11.48 -7.44
CA ILE A 128 7.09 12.05 -7.30
C ILE A 128 6.28 11.23 -6.28
N ALA A 129 6.37 9.90 -6.36
CA ALA A 129 5.70 9.00 -5.43
C ALA A 129 6.19 9.18 -3.99
N GLU A 130 7.50 9.28 -3.78
CA GLU A 130 8.08 9.55 -2.46
C GLU A 130 7.71 10.95 -1.96
N LYS A 131 7.69 11.95 -2.85
CA LYS A 131 7.22 13.29 -2.49
C LYS A 131 5.77 13.25 -2.00
N TYR A 132 4.88 12.60 -2.73
CA TYR A 132 3.49 12.42 -2.32
C TYR A 132 3.39 11.69 -0.97
N ALA A 133 4.10 10.57 -0.84
CA ALA A 133 4.13 9.74 0.36
C ALA A 133 4.67 10.45 1.61
N SER A 134 5.46 11.52 1.41
CA SER A 134 5.99 12.34 2.50
C SER A 134 4.95 13.24 3.18
N SER A 135 3.83 13.51 2.48
CA SER A 135 2.79 14.43 2.93
C SER A 135 1.39 13.79 2.95
N HIS A 136 1.27 12.53 2.52
CA HIS A 136 0.00 11.85 2.34
C HIS A 136 0.10 10.37 2.71
N PRO A 137 -0.91 9.82 3.42
CA PRO A 137 -0.93 8.41 3.76
C PRO A 137 -1.09 7.53 2.51
N LEU A 138 -0.44 6.37 2.53
CA LEU A 138 -0.55 5.30 1.55
C LEU A 138 -0.88 3.99 2.26
N SER A 139 -1.53 3.06 1.55
CA SER A 139 -1.67 1.68 2.05
C SER A 139 -0.37 0.90 1.86
N ALA A 140 0.34 1.18 0.77
CA ALA A 140 1.64 0.59 0.47
C ALA A 140 2.39 1.46 -0.55
N LEU A 141 3.72 1.33 -0.59
CA LEU A 141 4.57 2.00 -1.57
C LEU A 141 5.56 1.01 -2.19
N GLN A 142 5.50 0.84 -3.50
CA GLN A 142 6.47 0.07 -4.27
C GLN A 142 7.21 0.97 -5.26
N LEU A 143 8.52 1.06 -5.09
CA LEU A 143 9.40 1.80 -5.99
C LEU A 143 10.17 0.82 -6.87
N ILE A 144 9.96 0.86 -8.18
CA ILE A 144 10.68 0.02 -9.15
C ILE A 144 11.76 0.88 -9.80
N ASP A 145 13.01 0.45 -9.68
CA ASP A 145 14.15 1.15 -10.23
C ASP A 145 14.27 2.64 -9.82
N PRO A 146 14.07 3.02 -8.53
CA PRO A 146 14.15 4.43 -8.13
C PRO A 146 15.59 4.99 -8.29
N PRO A 147 15.75 6.32 -8.44
CA PRO A 147 17.04 6.96 -8.21
C PRO A 147 17.52 6.66 -6.78
N LEU A 148 18.82 6.39 -6.58
CA LEU A 148 19.35 6.02 -5.26
C LEU A 148 19.27 7.14 -4.22
N SER A 149 19.29 8.39 -4.69
CA SER A 149 19.24 9.59 -3.87
C SER A 149 18.71 10.77 -4.69
N MET A 150 18.21 11.80 -4.02
CA MET A 150 17.83 13.06 -4.66
C MET A 150 19.02 13.74 -5.34
N ALA A 151 20.22 13.60 -4.77
CA ALA A 151 21.45 14.08 -5.38
C ALA A 151 21.72 13.41 -6.73
N ARG A 152 21.59 12.08 -6.81
CA ARG A 152 21.72 11.34 -8.07
C ARG A 152 20.62 11.66 -9.06
N ALA A 153 19.38 11.74 -8.60
CA ALA A 153 18.26 12.14 -9.44
C ALA A 153 18.51 13.51 -10.09
N ALA A 154 19.00 14.49 -9.34
CA ALA A 154 19.33 15.83 -9.86
C ALA A 154 20.51 15.82 -10.85
N MET A 155 21.51 14.95 -10.65
CA MET A 155 22.62 14.79 -11.60
C MET A 155 22.18 14.14 -12.91
N GLU A 156 21.34 13.12 -12.84
CA GLU A 156 20.85 12.38 -14.01
C GLU A 156 19.77 13.15 -14.77
N PHE A 157 18.92 13.90 -14.05
CA PHE A 157 17.77 14.62 -14.60
C PHE A 157 17.76 16.12 -14.23
N PRO A 158 18.82 16.88 -14.56
CA PRO A 158 18.95 18.29 -14.14
C PRO A 158 17.88 19.20 -14.76
N HIS A 159 17.33 18.81 -15.91
CA HIS A 159 16.25 19.53 -16.59
C HIS A 159 14.87 19.34 -15.93
N LEU A 160 14.69 18.29 -15.11
CA LEU A 160 13.43 17.98 -14.43
C LEU A 160 13.43 18.48 -12.99
N LEU A 161 14.54 18.26 -12.27
CA LEU A 161 14.65 18.53 -10.83
C LEU A 161 15.45 19.80 -10.51
N GLY A 162 16.13 20.36 -11.51
CA GLY A 162 17.06 21.47 -11.34
C GLY A 162 18.43 21.02 -10.82
N ALA A 163 19.43 21.90 -11.00
CA ALA A 163 20.80 21.65 -10.54
C ALA A 163 21.00 21.88 -9.03
N LYS A 164 19.98 22.39 -8.33
CA LYS A 164 20.03 22.62 -6.88
C LYS A 164 19.83 21.30 -6.17
N ALA A 165 20.69 20.98 -5.21
CA ALA A 165 20.51 19.81 -4.35
C ALA A 165 19.15 19.90 -3.63
N LEU A 166 18.23 19.03 -4.01
CA LEU A 166 16.96 18.85 -3.32
C LEU A 166 17.21 18.02 -2.04
N PRO A 167 16.57 18.36 -0.92
CA PRO A 167 16.72 17.59 0.31
C PRO A 167 16.16 16.18 0.12
N GLU A 168 16.81 15.20 0.76
CA GLU A 168 16.29 13.83 0.84
C GLU A 168 14.95 13.79 1.57
N PHE A 169 14.11 12.83 1.20
CA PHE A 169 12.85 12.57 1.87
C PHE A 169 13.09 12.03 3.28
N ARG A 170 12.50 12.67 4.30
CA ARG A 170 12.70 12.34 5.72
C ARG A 170 11.50 11.65 6.38
N TYR A 171 10.63 11.01 5.61
CA TYR A 171 9.49 10.30 6.17
C TYR A 171 9.89 8.87 6.56
N GLU A 172 9.53 8.44 7.78
CA GLU A 172 9.42 7.02 8.11
C GLU A 172 8.10 6.52 7.52
N PRO A 173 8.09 5.64 6.51
CA PRO A 173 6.84 5.09 6.00
C PRO A 173 6.16 4.29 7.12
N PHE A 174 4.99 4.76 7.57
CA PHE A 174 4.14 4.04 8.53
C PHE A 174 3.31 2.92 7.86
N PHE A 175 3.57 2.69 6.59
CA PHE A 175 2.96 1.70 5.71
C PHE A 175 4.07 0.81 5.12
N PRO A 176 3.77 -0.41 4.67
CA PRO A 176 4.73 -1.25 3.97
C PRO A 176 5.30 -0.53 2.75
N ALA A 177 6.63 -0.44 2.68
CA ALA A 177 7.34 0.18 1.58
C ALA A 177 8.51 -0.68 1.14
N ARG A 178 8.70 -0.83 -0.18
CA ARG A 178 9.84 -1.59 -0.72
C ARG A 178 10.40 -0.98 -1.99
N VAL A 179 11.67 -1.29 -2.22
CA VAL A 179 12.43 -0.95 -3.43
C VAL A 179 12.71 -2.24 -4.17
N VAL A 180 12.49 -2.21 -5.48
CA VAL A 180 12.67 -3.35 -6.36
C VAL A 180 13.58 -2.94 -7.51
N TRP A 181 14.53 -3.81 -7.86
CA TRP A 181 15.46 -3.61 -8.97
C TRP A 181 15.21 -4.59 -10.09
N THR A 182 15.04 -4.10 -11.30
CA THR A 182 15.05 -4.95 -12.49
C THR A 182 16.48 -5.30 -12.89
N ALA A 183 16.66 -6.46 -13.52
CA ALA A 183 17.96 -6.90 -14.03
C ALA A 183 18.58 -5.89 -15.02
N GLU A 184 17.75 -5.21 -15.81
CA GLU A 184 18.18 -4.13 -16.71
C GLU A 184 18.75 -2.94 -15.93
N ALA A 185 18.05 -2.47 -14.90
CA ALA A 185 18.53 -1.35 -14.07
C ALA A 185 19.81 -1.69 -13.29
N LEU A 186 19.94 -2.93 -12.80
CA LEU A 186 21.16 -3.41 -12.16
C LEU A 186 22.34 -3.43 -13.14
N ALA A 187 22.13 -3.90 -14.36
CA ALA A 187 23.16 -3.90 -15.40
C ALA A 187 23.59 -2.47 -15.78
N GLU A 188 22.65 -1.53 -15.92
CA GLU A 188 22.96 -0.12 -16.16
C GLU A 188 23.79 0.49 -15.03
N ARG A 189 23.48 0.17 -13.78
CA ARG A 189 24.23 0.67 -12.61
C ARG A 189 25.64 0.14 -12.55
N GLN A 190 25.80 -1.14 -12.85
CA GLN A 190 27.12 -1.75 -12.95
C GLN A 190 27.95 -1.06 -14.04
N ALA A 191 27.34 -0.74 -15.19
CA ALA A 191 27.99 -0.01 -16.27
C ALA A 191 28.36 1.45 -15.89
N ARG A 192 27.60 2.07 -14.97
CA ARG A 192 27.88 3.41 -14.43
C ARG A 192 28.84 3.40 -13.23
N GLU A 193 29.40 2.24 -12.87
CA GLU A 193 30.34 2.06 -11.76
C GLU A 193 29.80 2.62 -10.42
N VAL A 194 28.51 2.45 -10.19
CA VAL A 194 27.87 2.86 -8.93
C VAL A 194 28.52 2.13 -7.75
N PRO A 195 29.01 2.83 -6.71
CA PRO A 195 29.60 2.18 -5.55
C PRO A 195 28.62 1.25 -4.84
N TRP A 196 29.11 0.10 -4.39
CA TRP A 196 28.30 -0.96 -3.78
C TRP A 196 27.55 -0.51 -2.50
N PHE A 197 28.12 0.45 -1.76
CA PHE A 197 27.57 1.00 -0.52
C PHE A 197 26.47 2.06 -0.77
N GLU A 198 26.31 2.53 -2.00
CA GLU A 198 25.21 3.43 -2.30
C GLU A 198 23.92 2.63 -2.45
N MET A 199 23.04 2.82 -1.48
CA MET A 199 21.78 2.13 -1.35
C MET A 199 20.64 3.13 -1.34
N HIS A 200 19.46 2.68 -1.78
CA HIS A 200 18.28 3.50 -1.60
C HIS A 200 17.97 3.61 -0.10
N ARG A 201 17.49 4.77 0.34
CA ARG A 201 17.13 5.04 1.74
C ARG A 201 16.27 3.95 2.38
N ILE A 202 15.26 3.44 1.66
CA ILE A 202 14.36 2.39 2.15
C ILE A 202 15.13 1.07 2.37
N GLU A 203 16.09 0.74 1.50
CA GLU A 203 16.93 -0.46 1.68
C GLU A 203 17.84 -0.29 2.90
N ALA A 204 18.49 0.87 3.04
CA ALA A 204 19.34 1.18 4.19
C ALA A 204 18.56 1.09 5.53
N GLN A 205 17.33 1.62 5.58
CA GLN A 205 16.48 1.49 6.78
C GLN A 205 16.16 0.02 7.10
N ARG A 206 15.90 -0.81 6.08
CA ARG A 206 15.63 -2.25 6.29
C ARG A 206 16.85 -2.98 6.85
N GLU A 207 18.04 -2.68 6.35
CA GLU A 207 19.28 -3.25 6.89
C GLU A 207 19.51 -2.86 8.35
N GLU A 208 19.27 -1.60 8.70
CA GLU A 208 19.34 -1.12 10.07
C GLU A 208 18.33 -1.84 10.98
N ASP A 209 17.08 -2.00 10.53
CA ASP A 209 16.01 -2.66 11.28
C ASP A 209 16.24 -4.18 11.46
N GLU A 210 16.78 -4.85 10.44
CA GLU A 210 17.11 -6.28 10.47
C GLU A 210 18.46 -6.56 11.15
N GLY A 211 19.28 -5.52 11.37
CA GLY A 211 20.57 -5.60 12.07
C GLY A 211 21.68 -6.23 11.23
N GLY A 212 21.61 -6.12 9.90
CA GLY A 212 22.57 -6.72 8.97
C GLY A 212 22.22 -6.49 7.51
N ASP A 213 23.06 -7.03 6.62
CA ASP A 213 22.85 -7.02 5.17
C ASP A 213 21.57 -7.77 4.79
N VAL A 214 20.75 -7.17 3.93
CA VAL A 214 19.43 -7.67 3.55
C VAL A 214 19.39 -7.89 2.05
N ASP A 215 18.90 -9.06 1.64
CA ASP A 215 18.71 -9.36 0.22
C ASP A 215 17.84 -8.29 -0.47
N ARG A 216 18.36 -7.74 -1.56
CA ARG A 216 17.63 -6.81 -2.42
C ARG A 216 16.50 -7.54 -3.13
N TYR A 217 15.39 -6.86 -3.34
CA TYR A 217 14.34 -7.39 -4.20
C TYR A 217 14.76 -7.21 -5.66
N GLU A 218 15.02 -8.31 -6.34
CA GLU A 218 15.52 -8.33 -7.71
C GLU A 218 14.54 -9.05 -8.63
N TRP A 219 14.19 -8.40 -9.74
CA TRP A 219 13.30 -8.94 -10.75
C TRP A 219 14.03 -9.17 -12.07
N ALA A 220 13.91 -10.38 -12.61
CA ALA A 220 14.40 -10.67 -13.95
C ALA A 220 13.66 -9.82 -15.02
N SER A 221 12.35 -9.64 -14.83
CA SER A 221 11.50 -8.75 -15.64
C SER A 221 10.26 -8.33 -14.85
N LEU A 222 9.55 -7.31 -15.33
CA LEU A 222 8.26 -6.90 -14.75
C LEU A 222 7.23 -8.04 -14.73
N GLU A 223 7.28 -8.96 -15.69
CA GLU A 223 6.38 -10.12 -15.74
C GLU A 223 6.62 -11.08 -14.57
N HIS A 224 7.89 -11.43 -14.29
CA HIS A 224 8.25 -12.24 -13.12
C HIS A 224 7.93 -11.52 -11.81
N GLY A 225 8.08 -10.19 -11.80
CA GLY A 225 7.78 -9.35 -10.65
C GLY A 225 6.30 -9.29 -10.27
N ALA A 226 5.38 -9.62 -11.20
CA ALA A 226 3.94 -9.52 -10.96
C ALA A 226 3.46 -10.47 -9.85
N ASP A 227 3.92 -11.72 -9.88
CA ASP A 227 3.60 -12.72 -8.85
C ASP A 227 4.16 -12.32 -7.48
N GLU A 228 5.39 -11.78 -7.44
CA GLU A 228 6.02 -11.33 -6.21
C GLU A 228 5.38 -10.05 -5.65
N MET A 229 4.91 -9.16 -6.53
CA MET A 229 4.08 -8.02 -6.17
C MET A 229 2.78 -8.46 -5.54
N LEU A 230 2.09 -9.40 -6.17
CA LEU A 230 0.84 -9.92 -5.63
C LEU A 230 1.04 -10.56 -4.25
N ARG A 231 2.00 -11.49 -4.12
CA ARG A 231 2.30 -12.13 -2.83
C ARG A 231 2.61 -11.13 -1.73
N TRP A 232 3.37 -10.09 -2.05
CA TRP A 232 3.69 -9.03 -1.09
C TRP A 232 2.47 -8.20 -0.68
N LEU A 233 1.62 -7.84 -1.64
CA LEU A 233 0.37 -7.11 -1.38
C LEU A 233 -0.59 -7.92 -0.50
N GLU A 234 -0.61 -9.25 -0.64
CA GLU A 234 -1.45 -10.12 0.17
C GLU A 234 -0.80 -10.37 1.54
N ASP A 235 0.43 -10.88 1.58
CA ASP A 235 1.07 -11.31 2.83
C ASP A 235 1.49 -10.15 3.76
N GLU A 236 2.02 -9.05 3.21
CA GLU A 236 2.57 -7.94 4.00
C GLU A 236 1.63 -6.74 4.09
N VAL A 237 0.95 -6.40 2.99
CA VAL A 237 0.03 -5.25 2.96
C VAL A 237 -1.37 -5.64 3.46
N GLY A 238 -1.76 -6.91 3.34
CA GLY A 238 -3.09 -7.37 3.71
C GLY A 238 -4.18 -6.80 2.81
N LEU A 239 -3.90 -6.68 1.51
CA LEU A 239 -4.91 -6.27 0.53
C LEU A 239 -5.88 -7.40 0.18
N ASP A 240 -5.56 -8.65 0.52
CA ASP A 240 -6.52 -9.75 0.48
C ASP A 240 -7.47 -9.69 1.69
N ASP A 241 -8.76 -9.91 1.43
CA ASP A 241 -9.83 -9.89 2.44
C ASP A 241 -9.67 -10.94 3.58
N GLU A 242 -8.59 -11.72 3.62
CA GLU A 242 -8.35 -12.82 4.57
C GLU A 242 -7.47 -12.42 5.77
N ALA A 243 -6.74 -11.32 5.72
CA ALA A 243 -5.94 -10.85 6.85
C ALA A 243 -6.69 -9.76 7.63
N VAL A 244 -6.48 -9.73 8.95
CA VAL A 244 -6.89 -8.64 9.87
C VAL A 244 -8.26 -8.78 10.56
N MET A 245 -8.78 -10.00 10.72
CA MET A 245 -10.00 -10.20 11.53
C MET A 245 -10.01 -11.36 12.53
N ASP A 246 -8.85 -11.96 12.78
CA ASP A 246 -8.78 -13.27 13.44
C ASP A 246 -8.67 -13.22 14.99
N GLU A 247 -8.94 -12.08 15.63
CA GLU A 247 -8.87 -11.94 17.10
C GLU A 247 -10.17 -11.46 17.78
N ALA A 248 -11.27 -11.26 17.04
CA ALA A 248 -12.54 -10.81 17.59
C ALA A 248 -13.70 -11.77 17.29
N GLU A 249 -14.32 -12.35 18.33
CA GLU A 249 -15.65 -12.95 18.18
C GLU A 249 -16.62 -11.82 17.78
N THR A 250 -16.94 -11.79 16.49
CA THR A 250 -17.83 -10.81 15.88
C THR A 250 -19.20 -11.48 15.74
N THR A 251 -20.18 -10.99 16.49
CA THR A 251 -21.59 -11.34 16.30
C THR A 251 -22.30 -10.11 15.76
N THR A 252 -22.51 -10.06 14.45
CA THR A 252 -23.47 -9.15 13.83
C THR A 252 -24.86 -9.70 14.11
N ASP A 253 -25.75 -8.88 14.66
CA ASP A 253 -27.15 -9.25 14.84
C ASP A 253 -27.78 -9.49 13.47
N THR A 254 -28.23 -10.72 13.20
CA THR A 254 -28.78 -11.20 11.91
C THR A 254 -30.11 -10.54 11.51
N ARG A 255 -30.53 -9.50 12.24
CA ARG A 255 -31.79 -8.77 12.05
C ARG A 255 -31.65 -7.42 11.35
N ALA A 256 -30.43 -6.90 11.18
CA ALA A 256 -30.22 -5.65 10.45
C ALA A 256 -29.99 -5.96 8.96
N GLU A 257 -30.83 -5.38 8.09
CA GLU A 257 -30.58 -5.43 6.65
C GLU A 257 -29.22 -4.78 6.34
N PRO A 258 -28.42 -5.35 5.41
CA PRO A 258 -27.15 -4.75 5.02
C PRO A 258 -27.42 -3.35 4.47
N VAL A 259 -26.83 -2.34 5.10
CA VAL A 259 -26.90 -0.94 4.67
C VAL A 259 -26.35 -0.87 3.25
N ARG A 260 -27.21 -0.54 2.29
CA ARG A 260 -26.85 -0.41 0.88
C ARG A 260 -26.26 0.98 0.67
N VAL A 261 -24.96 1.05 0.41
CA VAL A 261 -24.29 2.31 0.11
C VAL A 261 -24.12 2.39 -1.42
N PRO A 262 -24.65 3.42 -2.08
CA PRO A 262 -24.42 3.61 -3.52
C PRO A 262 -22.92 3.71 -3.83
N PRO A 263 -22.43 3.12 -4.95
CA PRO A 263 -21.06 3.29 -5.39
C PRO A 263 -20.70 4.78 -5.52
N GLY A 264 -19.56 5.19 -4.99
CA GLY A 264 -19.16 6.60 -4.99
C GLY A 264 -19.69 7.43 -3.82
N THR A 265 -20.42 6.83 -2.87
CA THR A 265 -20.94 7.53 -1.68
C THR A 265 -20.43 6.90 -0.40
N LEU A 266 -20.15 7.72 0.61
CA LEU A 266 -19.78 7.22 1.93
C LEU A 266 -21.05 6.75 2.65
N PRO A 267 -20.98 5.70 3.49
CA PRO A 267 -22.12 5.28 4.29
C PRO A 267 -22.68 6.44 5.13
N ASP A 268 -23.99 6.49 5.40
CA ASP A 268 -24.61 7.60 6.15
C ASP A 268 -24.01 7.81 7.54
N TRP A 269 -23.49 6.75 8.15
CA TRP A 269 -22.79 6.80 9.44
C TRP A 269 -21.33 7.29 9.32
N PHE A 270 -20.77 7.33 8.12
CA PHE A 270 -19.44 7.86 7.83
C PHE A 270 -19.56 9.34 7.45
N THR A 271 -19.73 10.20 8.46
CA THR A 271 -19.73 11.65 8.26
C THR A 271 -18.30 12.18 8.25
N GLN A 272 -17.90 12.84 7.16
CA GLN A 272 -16.59 13.48 7.02
C GLN A 272 -16.42 14.53 8.13
N GLY A 273 -15.55 14.26 9.11
CA GLY A 273 -15.31 15.09 10.29
C GLY A 273 -15.55 14.39 11.65
N ALA A 274 -16.45 13.40 11.71
CA ALA A 274 -16.57 12.47 12.85
C ALA A 274 -15.66 11.26 12.67
N TYR A 275 -15.49 10.84 11.41
CA TYR A 275 -14.56 9.81 10.99
C TYR A 275 -13.57 10.43 10.01
N GLU A 276 -12.28 10.29 10.32
CA GLU A 276 -11.21 10.67 9.42
C GLU A 276 -10.29 9.47 9.21
N PHE A 277 -9.92 9.22 7.95
CA PHE A 277 -8.72 8.43 7.66
C PHE A 277 -7.57 9.06 8.42
N ALA A 278 -6.81 8.24 9.14
CA ALA A 278 -5.83 8.75 10.05
C ALA A 278 -4.87 9.72 9.33
N ARG A 279 -4.79 10.97 9.83
CA ARG A 279 -3.81 11.95 9.37
C ARG A 279 -2.41 11.56 9.83
N ASP A 280 -1.40 12.13 9.18
CA ASP A 280 0.02 11.81 9.31
C ASP A 280 0.45 11.48 10.75
N HIS A 281 1.25 10.41 10.87
CA HIS A 281 1.89 9.86 12.09
C HIS A 281 1.15 8.77 12.90
N SER A 282 -0.03 8.29 12.49
CA SER A 282 -0.73 7.21 13.21
C SER A 282 -0.34 5.80 12.72
N LYS A 283 0.53 5.10 13.48
CA LYS A 283 0.93 3.68 13.23
C LYS A 283 -0.15 2.62 13.56
N LYS A 284 -1.38 2.96 13.99
CA LYS A 284 -2.25 1.97 14.69
C LYS A 284 -3.71 1.85 14.27
N ARG A 285 -4.31 2.82 13.57
CA ARG A 285 -5.76 2.78 13.26
C ARG A 285 -6.01 3.32 11.84
N PRO A 286 -6.52 2.51 10.91
CA PRO A 286 -6.81 2.97 9.55
C PRO A 286 -7.92 4.04 9.51
N ILE A 287 -8.88 3.94 10.44
CA ILE A 287 -9.97 4.90 10.64
C ILE A 287 -9.93 5.43 12.07
N THR A 288 -9.95 6.75 12.21
CA THR A 288 -10.13 7.42 13.51
C THR A 288 -11.59 7.27 13.92
N LEU A 289 -11.84 6.64 15.07
CA LEU A 289 -13.18 6.42 15.62
C LEU A 289 -13.53 7.55 16.58
N ASP A 290 -14.74 8.09 16.49
CA ASP A 290 -15.28 8.94 17.56
C ASP A 290 -15.64 8.08 18.78
N GLU A 291 -15.27 8.53 19.97
CA GLU A 291 -15.58 7.82 21.21
C GLU A 291 -17.06 7.98 21.60
N SER A 292 -17.80 8.96 21.06
CA SER A 292 -19.24 9.12 21.31
C SER A 292 -20.08 7.98 20.74
N ASP A 293 -19.60 7.36 19.67
CA ASP A 293 -20.34 6.35 18.89
C ASP A 293 -20.01 4.91 19.32
N LEU A 294 -19.15 4.78 20.35
CA LEU A 294 -18.68 3.52 20.88
C LEU A 294 -19.32 3.20 22.23
N ARG A 295 -20.04 2.07 22.30
CA ARG A 295 -20.41 1.45 23.58
C ARG A 295 -19.36 0.45 24.00
N GLU A 296 -18.64 0.81 25.07
CA GLU A 296 -17.67 -0.09 25.73
C GLU A 296 -18.31 -0.82 26.90
N ARG A 297 -18.08 -2.14 26.96
CA ARG A 297 -18.48 -3.00 28.08
C ARG A 297 -17.35 -3.94 28.47
N PHE A 298 -17.16 -4.14 29.76
CA PHE A 298 -16.23 -5.15 30.27
C PHE A 298 -16.99 -6.42 30.66
N ILE A 299 -16.62 -7.53 30.05
CA ILE A 299 -17.22 -8.84 30.29
C ILE A 299 -16.20 -9.78 30.96
N ARG A 300 -16.71 -10.80 31.65
CA ARG A 300 -15.86 -11.88 32.19
C ARG A 300 -15.44 -12.77 31.04
N GLY A 301 -14.16 -13.13 31.01
CA GLY A 301 -13.63 -14.00 29.97
C GLY A 301 -14.21 -15.41 30.04
N ARG A 302 -14.26 -16.10 28.89
CA ARG A 302 -14.62 -17.52 28.80
C ARG A 302 -13.47 -18.29 28.16
N GLY A 303 -13.16 -19.50 28.64
CA GLY A 303 -12.13 -20.37 28.06
C GLY A 303 -11.30 -21.16 29.09
N PRO A 304 -10.44 -22.10 28.64
CA PRO A 304 -9.70 -23.05 29.47
C PRO A 304 -8.53 -22.47 30.29
N GLY A 305 -8.53 -21.16 30.54
CA GLY A 305 -7.49 -20.52 31.35
C GLY A 305 -7.89 -20.41 32.83
N GLY A 306 -6.89 -20.51 33.72
CA GLY A 306 -7.07 -20.70 35.17
C GLY A 306 -7.93 -19.66 35.93
N GLN A 307 -8.01 -19.82 37.25
CA GLN A 307 -8.94 -19.07 38.14
C GLN A 307 -9.00 -17.54 37.93
N ALA A 308 -7.93 -16.93 37.42
CA ALA A 308 -7.86 -15.49 37.15
C ALA A 308 -8.84 -15.04 36.04
N ILE A 309 -9.03 -15.82 34.98
CA ILE A 309 -9.85 -15.43 33.81
C ILE A 309 -11.34 -15.39 34.15
N ASN A 310 -11.79 -16.29 35.04
CA ASN A 310 -13.18 -16.35 35.48
C ASN A 310 -13.52 -15.28 36.53
N LYS A 311 -12.50 -14.73 37.23
CA LYS A 311 -12.67 -13.74 38.31
C LYS A 311 -12.52 -12.29 37.82
N LEU A 312 -11.63 -12.04 36.87
CA LEU A 312 -11.32 -10.70 36.37
C LEU A 312 -12.11 -10.37 35.09
N SER A 313 -12.79 -9.21 35.06
CA SER A 313 -13.50 -8.70 33.87
C SER A 313 -12.53 -8.00 32.91
N THR A 314 -11.58 -8.76 32.35
CA THR A 314 -10.53 -8.25 31.45
C THR A 314 -10.91 -8.32 29.98
N ASN A 315 -11.98 -9.01 29.61
CA ASN A 315 -12.45 -9.09 28.23
C ASN A 315 -13.24 -7.80 27.91
N VAL A 316 -12.91 -7.17 26.78
CA VAL A 316 -13.51 -5.92 26.33
C VAL A 316 -14.46 -6.22 25.19
N GLU A 317 -15.70 -5.80 25.35
CA GLU A 317 -16.72 -5.77 24.32
C GLU A 317 -16.90 -4.32 23.87
N LEU A 318 -16.79 -4.10 22.57
CA LEU A 318 -16.90 -2.80 21.94
C LEU A 318 -17.96 -2.88 20.84
N VAL A 319 -18.98 -2.02 20.92
CA VAL A 319 -20.06 -1.94 19.94
C VAL A 319 -20.02 -0.56 19.30
N HIS A 320 -19.97 -0.52 17.98
CA HIS A 320 -20.19 0.70 17.22
C HIS A 320 -21.69 0.89 17.02
N GLU A 321 -22.29 1.89 17.68
CA GLU A 321 -23.73 2.10 17.66
C GLU A 321 -24.29 2.34 16.24
N PRO A 322 -23.66 3.17 15.38
CA PRO A 322 -24.21 3.47 14.07
C PRO A 322 -24.25 2.26 13.12
N THR A 323 -23.29 1.33 13.23
CA THR A 323 -23.23 0.15 12.34
C THR A 323 -23.72 -1.13 12.99
N GLY A 324 -24.00 -1.12 14.30
CA GLY A 324 -24.31 -2.34 15.06
C GLY A 324 -23.17 -3.36 15.12
N THR A 325 -21.94 -2.97 14.73
CA THR A 325 -20.80 -3.88 14.71
C THR A 325 -20.27 -4.10 16.11
N ARG A 326 -20.27 -5.36 16.57
CA ARG A 326 -19.79 -5.75 17.89
C ARG A 326 -18.52 -6.58 17.78
N ILE A 327 -17.50 -6.16 18.52
CA ILE A 327 -16.22 -6.86 18.66
C ILE A 327 -15.98 -7.19 20.12
N THR A 328 -15.48 -8.38 20.39
CA THR A 328 -15.01 -8.77 21.71
C THR A 328 -13.53 -9.13 21.64
N CYS A 329 -12.73 -8.70 22.61
CA CYS A 329 -11.28 -8.90 22.61
C CYS A 329 -10.78 -9.39 23.98
N GLN A 330 -10.11 -10.54 23.96
CA GLN A 330 -9.50 -11.17 25.13
C GLN A 330 -8.05 -11.62 24.85
N ALA A 331 -7.25 -10.75 24.24
CA ALA A 331 -5.88 -11.08 23.84
C ALA A 331 -4.89 -11.19 25.02
N THR A 332 -5.04 -10.34 26.04
CA THR A 332 -4.09 -10.21 27.15
C THR A 332 -4.78 -10.27 28.52
N ARG A 333 -3.98 -10.38 29.59
CA ARG A 333 -4.44 -10.25 30.98
C ARG A 333 -4.73 -8.81 31.40
N SER A 334 -4.38 -7.82 30.57
CA SER A 334 -4.51 -6.39 30.89
C SER A 334 -5.74 -5.80 30.20
N ARG A 335 -6.65 -5.23 31.00
CA ARG A 335 -7.85 -4.55 30.50
C ARG A 335 -7.50 -3.40 29.55
N ALA A 336 -6.50 -2.58 29.90
CA ALA A 336 -6.10 -1.43 29.10
C ALA A 336 -5.53 -1.84 27.73
N GLN A 337 -4.75 -2.93 27.69
CA GLN A 337 -4.22 -3.46 26.43
C GLN A 337 -5.34 -4.05 25.56
N ASN A 338 -6.26 -4.82 26.15
CA ASN A 338 -7.42 -5.35 25.41
C ASN A 338 -8.33 -4.23 24.88
N ARG A 339 -8.44 -3.12 25.60
CA ARG A 339 -9.18 -1.92 25.17
C ARG A 339 -8.60 -1.30 23.91
N GLU A 340 -7.28 -1.19 23.85
CA GLU A 340 -6.58 -0.65 22.68
C GLU A 340 -6.69 -1.60 21.47
N ILE A 341 -6.52 -2.90 21.72
CA ILE A 341 -6.64 -3.93 20.68
C ILE A 341 -8.08 -3.98 20.13
N ALA A 342 -9.10 -3.92 20.98
CA ALA A 342 -10.50 -3.91 20.55
C ALA A 342 -10.83 -2.72 19.63
N ARG A 343 -10.33 -1.52 19.95
CA ARG A 343 -10.52 -0.34 19.09
C ARG A 343 -9.81 -0.47 17.75
N ARG A 344 -8.60 -1.03 17.75
CA ARG A 344 -7.86 -1.31 16.52
C ARG A 344 -8.62 -2.29 15.63
N LEU A 345 -9.09 -3.40 16.20
CA LEU A 345 -9.89 -4.40 15.49
C LEU A 345 -11.21 -3.81 14.97
N LEU A 346 -11.85 -2.92 15.74
CA LEU A 346 -13.06 -2.24 15.30
C LEU A 346 -12.82 -1.27 14.15
N SER A 347 -11.74 -0.50 14.22
CA SER A 347 -11.32 0.38 13.13
C SER A 347 -11.07 -0.39 11.84
N GLN A 348 -10.35 -1.52 11.91
CA GLN A 348 -10.10 -2.42 10.78
C GLN A 348 -11.40 -3.06 10.25
N ARG A 349 -12.32 -3.44 11.13
CA ARG A 349 -13.62 -4.00 10.74
C ARG A 349 -14.49 -2.97 10.01
N LEU A 350 -14.53 -1.73 10.50
CA LEU A 350 -15.29 -0.67 9.85
C LEU A 350 -14.69 -0.31 8.49
N GLU A 351 -13.37 -0.28 8.39
CA GLU A 351 -12.67 -0.11 7.11
C GLU A 351 -13.05 -1.20 6.11
N TRP A 352 -13.02 -2.46 6.55
CA TRP A 352 -13.45 -3.59 5.74
C TRP A 352 -14.92 -3.50 5.34
N LEU A 353 -15.82 -3.07 6.24
CA LEU A 353 -17.24 -2.89 5.90
C LEU A 353 -17.45 -1.81 4.84
N ILE A 354 -16.67 -0.72 4.90
CA ILE A 354 -16.68 0.30 3.86
C ILE A 354 -16.16 -0.29 2.54
N LYS A 355 -15.04 -1.04 2.57
CA LYS A 355 -14.49 -1.75 1.40
C LYS A 355 -15.53 -2.64 0.72
N GLN A 356 -16.28 -3.41 1.51
CA GLN A 356 -17.33 -4.30 1.00
C GLN A 356 -18.54 -3.57 0.43
N ALA A 357 -19.00 -2.50 1.09
CA ALA A 357 -20.17 -1.73 0.64
C ALA A 357 -19.93 -1.06 -0.73
N TRP A 358 -18.66 -0.87 -1.10
CA TRP A 358 -18.23 -0.29 -2.37
C TRP A 358 -17.95 -1.31 -3.49
N GLY A 359 -17.93 -2.62 -3.20
CA GLY A 359 -17.77 -3.67 -4.21
C GLY A 359 -19.05 -3.93 -5.03
N PRO A 360 -18.97 -4.42 -6.27
CA PRO A 360 -20.15 -4.67 -7.09
C PRO A 360 -21.05 -5.76 -6.47
N VAL A 361 -22.33 -5.44 -6.38
CA VAL A 361 -23.37 -6.31 -5.80
C VAL A 361 -23.53 -7.58 -6.64
N ARG A 362 -22.99 -8.72 -6.18
CA ARG A 362 -23.53 -10.04 -6.57
C ARG A 362 -24.40 -10.58 -5.46
N GLY A 363 -25.66 -10.81 -5.81
CA GLY A 363 -26.71 -11.26 -4.90
C GLY A 363 -26.37 -12.59 -4.22
N GLY A 364 -26.71 -12.66 -2.93
CA GLY A 364 -26.78 -13.90 -2.16
C GLY A 364 -25.43 -14.56 -1.87
N ALA A 365 -24.67 -14.04 -0.89
CA ALA A 365 -23.53 -14.76 -0.33
C ALA A 365 -23.67 -14.87 1.20
N HIS A 366 -24.02 -16.08 1.61
CA HIS A 366 -23.95 -16.58 2.98
C HIS A 366 -22.52 -16.39 3.51
N VAL A 367 -22.34 -15.92 4.75
CA VAL A 367 -21.02 -15.93 5.42
C VAL A 367 -20.46 -17.36 5.32
N PRO A 368 -19.33 -17.60 4.62
CA PRO A 368 -18.82 -18.95 4.43
C PRO A 368 -18.50 -19.63 5.77
N ARG A 369 -18.98 -20.85 5.97
CA ARG A 369 -18.76 -21.67 7.19
C ARG A 369 -17.28 -21.95 7.49
N ALA A 370 -16.38 -21.70 6.54
CA ALA A 370 -14.93 -21.76 6.72
C ALA A 370 -14.37 -20.62 7.60
N LEU A 371 -15.11 -19.51 7.71
CA LEU A 371 -14.85 -18.38 8.61
C LEU A 371 -15.47 -18.60 10.01
N ALA A 372 -15.77 -19.85 10.38
CA ALA A 372 -16.26 -20.20 11.70
C ALA A 372 -15.11 -20.16 12.74
N PRO A 373 -15.25 -19.40 13.85
CA PRO A 373 -14.16 -19.12 14.81
C PRO A 373 -13.41 -20.35 15.36
N SER A 374 -14.08 -21.50 15.46
CA SER A 374 -13.50 -22.74 16.03
C SER A 374 -12.50 -23.43 15.09
N VAL A 375 -12.62 -23.23 13.77
CA VAL A 375 -11.76 -23.88 12.77
C VAL A 375 -10.44 -23.12 12.61
N LEU A 376 -10.48 -21.79 12.71
CA LEU A 376 -9.32 -20.89 12.58
C LEU A 376 -8.38 -20.97 13.78
N GLN A 377 -8.91 -21.08 15.00
CA GLN A 377 -8.11 -21.29 16.21
C GLN A 377 -7.29 -22.60 16.18
N SER A 378 -7.84 -23.66 15.57
CA SER A 378 -7.14 -24.94 15.35
C SER A 378 -5.98 -24.81 14.35
N GLN A 379 -6.10 -23.92 13.35
CA GLN A 379 -5.05 -23.69 12.37
C GLN A 379 -3.91 -22.83 12.93
N TRP A 380 -4.23 -21.81 13.72
CA TRP A 380 -3.27 -21.00 14.46
C TRP A 380 -2.46 -21.79 15.48
N ASP A 381 -3.11 -22.67 16.26
CA ASP A 381 -2.40 -23.54 17.20
C ASP A 381 -1.44 -24.50 16.50
N LYS A 382 -1.79 -24.97 15.30
CA LYS A 382 -0.91 -25.79 14.45
C LYS A 382 0.27 -24.98 13.91
N ALA A 383 0.03 -23.77 13.41
CA ALA A 383 1.08 -22.88 12.89
C ALA A 383 2.06 -22.43 13.99
N ARG A 384 1.54 -22.09 15.18
CA ARG A 384 2.35 -21.72 16.35
C ARG A 384 3.21 -22.88 16.86
N LYS A 385 2.65 -24.10 16.92
CA LYS A 385 3.42 -25.32 17.22
C LYS A 385 4.52 -25.56 16.19
N ARG A 386 4.25 -25.35 14.89
CA ARG A 386 5.28 -25.46 13.82
C ARG A 386 6.40 -24.43 14.01
N LYS A 387 6.08 -23.16 14.29
CA LYS A 387 7.07 -22.08 14.52
C LYS A 387 7.93 -22.33 15.78
N GLN A 388 7.33 -22.78 16.88
CA GLN A 388 8.07 -23.17 18.09
C GLN A 388 8.98 -24.38 17.84
N THR A 389 8.52 -25.36 17.07
CA THR A 389 9.32 -26.55 16.74
C THR A 389 10.51 -26.18 15.85
N LYS A 390 10.32 -25.27 14.89
CA LYS A 390 11.38 -24.72 14.02
C LYS A 390 12.43 -23.95 14.84
N ARG A 391 12.00 -23.09 15.77
CA ARG A 391 12.88 -22.36 16.71
C ARG A 391 13.67 -23.29 17.63
N LYS A 392 13.03 -24.31 18.22
CA LYS A 392 13.72 -25.32 19.03
C LYS A 392 14.74 -26.12 18.20
N LYS A 393 14.43 -26.42 16.93
CA LYS A 393 15.36 -27.11 16.03
C LYS A 393 16.57 -26.24 15.65
N GLN A 394 16.37 -24.94 15.45
CA GLN A 394 17.46 -23.97 15.25
C GLN A 394 18.33 -23.82 16.50
N GLN A 395 17.74 -23.69 17.69
CA GLN A 395 18.49 -23.61 18.94
C GLN A 395 19.30 -24.88 19.23
N ARG A 396 18.76 -26.08 18.95
CA ARG A 396 19.51 -27.34 19.08
C ARG A 396 20.65 -27.48 18.06
N ARG A 397 20.52 -26.88 16.88
CA ARG A 397 21.60 -26.81 15.89
C ARG A 397 22.71 -25.83 16.28
N ALA A 398 22.33 -24.69 16.84
CA ALA A 398 23.28 -23.69 17.34
C ALA A 398 24.04 -24.13 18.61
N ALA A 399 23.45 -25.01 19.43
CA ALA A 399 24.10 -25.57 20.62
C ALA A 399 24.95 -26.83 20.35
N ALA A 400 24.89 -27.37 19.13
CA ALA A 400 25.67 -28.55 18.70
C ALA A 400 26.84 -28.17 17.76
N SER A 401 26.94 -26.89 17.41
CA SER A 401 28.08 -26.25 16.76
C SER A 401 28.82 -25.42 17.80
#